data_AF-A0A9P2IS06-F1
#
_entry.id   AF-A0A9P2IS06-F1
#
_cell.length_a   1.000
_cell.length_b   1.000
_cell.length_c   1.000
_cell.angle_alpha   90.00
_cell.angle_beta   90.00
_cell.angle_gamma   90.00
#
_symmetry.space_group_name_H-M   'P 1'
#
loop_
_entity.id
_entity.type
_entity.pdbx_description
1 polymer ?
#
loop_
_entity_poly.entity_id
_entity_poly.type
_entity_poly.pdbx_seq_one_letter_code
_entity_poly.pdbx_strand_id
1 'polypeptide(L)'
;MSKIDYQALREAAEAIKVVATPQKLLAFRMKVTPQVVLVLLDELEAKNKRITELEAREVQLPTRYDLRYGHPINADKRHVMIPKENGSWLCLIDLEHALRVAGIRIKGE
;
A
#
# COMPACT_ATOMS: atom_id res chain seq x y z
N MET A 1 15.75 4.91 16.70
CA MET A 1 14.91 3.71 16.59
C MET A 1 15.79 2.50 16.83
N SER A 2 15.51 1.69 17.85
CA SER A 2 16.17 0.39 18.01
C SER A 2 15.83 -0.43 16.77
N LYS A 3 16.84 -0.79 15.99
CA LYS A 3 16.66 -1.54 14.75
C LYS A 3 16.35 -2.98 15.15
N ILE A 4 15.07 -3.30 15.31
CA ILE A 4 14.64 -4.68 15.57
C ILE A 4 15.24 -5.55 14.46
N ASP A 5 15.91 -6.63 14.86
CA ASP A 5 16.41 -7.61 13.91
C ASP A 5 15.30 -8.61 13.56
N TYR A 6 14.48 -8.23 12.56
CA TYR A 6 13.37 -9.06 12.09
C TYR A 6 13.84 -10.40 11.55
N GLN A 7 15.03 -10.46 10.96
CA GLN A 7 15.56 -11.70 10.41
C GLN A 7 15.91 -12.67 11.54
N ALA A 8 16.62 -12.19 12.57
CA ALA A 8 16.94 -13.00 13.73
C ALA A 8 15.69 -13.45 14.52
N LEU A 9 14.66 -12.61 14.61
CA LEU A 9 13.37 -12.99 15.20
C LEU A 9 12.66 -14.07 14.39
N ARG A 10 12.63 -13.92 13.07
CA ARG A 10 12.02 -14.89 12.16
C ARG A 10 12.73 -16.23 12.21
N GLU A 11 14.05 -16.25 12.16
CA GLU A 11 14.85 -17.47 12.25
C GLU A 11 14.66 -18.17 13.60
N ALA A 12 14.62 -17.41 14.70
CA ALA A 12 14.38 -17.98 16.03
C ALA A 12 12.96 -18.58 16.16
N ALA A 13 11.95 -17.92 15.59
CA ALA A 13 10.59 -18.44 15.54
C ALA A 13 10.50 -19.74 14.71
N GLU A 14 11.11 -19.75 13.53
CA GLU A 14 11.07 -20.90 12.63
C GLU A 14 11.85 -22.09 13.18
N ALA A 15 12.97 -21.83 13.86
CA ALA A 15 13.74 -22.87 14.53
C ALA A 15 12.93 -23.60 15.62
N ILE A 16 12.06 -22.88 16.35
CA ILE A 16 11.13 -23.46 17.34
C ILE A 16 10.00 -24.21 16.66
N LYS A 17 9.41 -23.62 15.61
CA LYS A 17 8.33 -24.24 14.83
C LYS A 17 8.73 -25.59 14.27
N VAL A 18 9.99 -25.75 13.86
CA VAL A 18 10.55 -27.04 13.38
C VAL A 18 10.80 -28.01 14.54
N VAL A 19 11.53 -27.58 15.58
CA VAL A 19 11.74 -28.38 16.79
C VAL A 19 11.97 -27.50 18.00
N ALA A 20 11.09 -27.61 18.98
CA ALA A 20 11.10 -26.80 20.19
C ALA A 20 12.00 -27.41 21.29
N THR A 21 13.31 -27.16 21.20
CA THR A 21 14.25 -27.52 22.29
C THR A 21 14.27 -26.42 23.37
N PRO A 22 14.60 -26.75 24.64
CA PRO A 22 14.71 -25.75 25.70
C PRO A 22 15.68 -24.59 25.36
N GLN A 23 16.79 -24.91 24.68
CA GLN A 23 17.77 -23.93 24.22
C GLN A 23 17.18 -22.96 23.19
N LYS A 24 16.40 -23.47 22.22
CA LYS A 24 15.72 -22.64 21.21
C LYS A 24 14.65 -21.74 21.83
N LEU A 25 13.89 -22.28 22.78
CA LEU A 25 12.90 -21.50 23.54
C LEU A 25 13.56 -20.37 24.34
N LEU A 26 14.70 -20.64 24.99
CA LEU A 26 15.48 -19.63 25.69
C LEU A 26 15.99 -18.55 24.74
N ALA A 27 16.60 -18.94 23.62
CA ALA A 27 17.11 -18.01 22.61
C ALA A 27 16.00 -17.09 22.05
N PHE A 28 14.81 -17.63 21.79
CA PHE A 28 13.67 -16.84 21.34
C PHE A 28 13.16 -15.88 22.41
N ARG A 29 13.03 -16.32 23.68
CA ARG A 29 12.64 -15.45 24.80
C ARG A 29 13.60 -14.27 25.01
N MET A 30 14.90 -14.49 24.82
CA MET A 30 15.90 -13.42 24.90
C MET A 30 15.75 -12.38 23.78
N LYS A 31 15.25 -12.80 22.61
CA LYS A 31 15.05 -11.90 21.46
C LYS A 31 13.67 -11.21 21.50
N VAL A 32 12.63 -11.89 21.97
CA VAL A 32 11.26 -11.37 22.09
C VAL A 32 11.06 -10.74 23.47
N THR A 33 11.77 -9.64 23.72
CA THR A 33 11.57 -8.86 24.94
C THR A 33 10.23 -8.10 24.88
N PRO A 34 9.65 -7.70 26.03
CA PRO A 34 8.43 -6.88 26.03
C PRO A 34 8.54 -5.62 25.17
N GLN A 35 9.72 -4.98 25.16
CA GLN A 35 9.99 -3.80 24.34
C GLN A 35 9.92 -4.11 22.83
N VAL A 36 10.43 -5.27 22.40
CA VAL A 36 10.35 -5.69 21.00
C VAL A 36 8.89 -5.94 20.61
N VAL A 37 8.11 -6.57 21.48
CA VAL A 37 6.68 -6.80 21.23
C VAL A 37 5.92 -5.49 21.08
N LEU A 38 6.15 -4.51 21.97
CA LEU A 38 5.49 -3.20 21.90
C LEU A 38 5.81 -2.47 20.59
N VAL A 39 7.08 -2.43 20.19
CA VAL A 39 7.47 -1.75 18.93
C VAL A 39 6.87 -2.46 17.72
N LEU A 40 6.79 -3.79 17.70
CA LEU A 40 6.13 -4.52 16.61
C LEU A 40 4.62 -4.22 16.53
N LEU A 41 3.96 -4.03 17.68
CA LEU A 41 2.55 -3.62 17.73
C LEU A 41 2.37 -2.18 17.23
N ASP A 42 3.23 -1.25 17.66
CA ASP A 42 3.20 0.14 17.22
C ASP A 42 3.41 0.25 15.69
N GLU A 43 4.35 -0.52 15.14
CA GLU A 43 4.59 -0.58 13.70
C GLU A 43 3.42 -1.18 12.91
N LEU A 44 2.78 -2.22 13.45
CA LEU A 44 1.61 -2.83 12.84
C LEU A 44 0.44 -1.84 12.83
N GLU A 45 0.20 -1.14 13.94
CA GLU A 45 -0.83 -0.11 14.04
C GLU A 45 -0.56 1.04 13.06
N ALA A 46 0.68 1.53 12.98
CA ALA A 46 1.07 2.57 12.04
C ALA A 46 0.86 2.15 10.58
N LYS A 47 1.19 0.89 10.23
CA LYS A 47 0.94 0.33 8.89
C LYS A 47 -0.55 0.22 8.59
N ASN A 48 -1.36 -0.26 9.52
CA ASN A 48 -2.81 -0.36 9.36
C ASN A 48 -3.44 1.03 9.17
N LYS A 49 -3.06 2.02 9.98
CA LYS A 49 -3.50 3.40 9.81
C LYS A 49 -3.16 3.93 8.41
N ARG A 50 -1.95 3.65 7.92
CA ARG A 50 -1.53 4.05 6.57
C ARG A 50 -2.33 3.35 5.48
N ILE A 51 -2.64 2.06 5.63
CA ILE A 51 -3.49 1.32 4.69
C ILE A 51 -4.88 1.95 4.65
N THR A 52 -5.52 2.15 5.81
CA THR A 52 -6.85 2.78 5.88
C THR A 52 -6.85 4.19 5.30
N GLU A 53 -5.81 5.00 5.55
CA GLU A 53 -5.66 6.32 4.92
C GLU A 53 -5.58 6.21 3.40
N LEU A 54 -4.79 5.26 2.86
CA LEU A 54 -4.64 5.06 1.42
C LEU A 54 -5.92 4.50 0.76
N GLU A 55 -6.64 3.60 1.44
CA GLU A 55 -7.92 3.06 0.96
C GLU A 55 -9.04 4.11 0.96
N ALA A 56 -8.99 5.07 1.88
CA ALA A 56 -9.93 6.18 1.94
C ALA A 56 -9.56 7.34 0.99
N ARG A 57 -8.37 7.34 0.38
CA ARG A 57 -7.97 8.39 -0.57
C ARG A 57 -8.72 8.23 -1.88
N GLU A 58 -9.58 9.18 -2.17
CA GLU A 58 -10.24 9.32 -3.46
C GLU A 58 -9.50 10.34 -4.33
N VAL A 59 -9.33 10.02 -5.61
CA VAL A 59 -8.83 10.97 -6.61
C VAL A 59 -10.04 11.64 -7.25
N GLN A 60 -10.20 12.94 -7.03
CA GLN A 60 -11.20 13.71 -7.79
C GLN A 60 -10.71 13.84 -9.23
N LEU A 61 -11.51 13.32 -10.16
CA LEU A 61 -11.28 13.48 -11.57
C LEU A 61 -11.67 14.91 -12.01
N PRO A 62 -11.02 15.48 -13.03
CA PRO A 62 -11.39 16.79 -13.54
C PRO A 62 -12.86 16.85 -13.95
N THR A 63 -13.58 17.90 -13.52
CA THR A 63 -15.04 18.08 -13.72
C THR A 63 -15.49 18.12 -15.20
N ARG A 64 -14.55 18.23 -16.15
CA ARG A 64 -14.84 18.30 -17.60
C ARG A 64 -15.11 16.94 -18.26
N TYR A 65 -15.16 15.84 -17.50
CA TYR A 65 -15.33 14.49 -18.04
C TYR A 65 -16.43 13.71 -17.32
N ASP A 66 -17.16 12.91 -18.09
CA ASP A 66 -18.18 11.96 -17.59
C ASP A 66 -17.65 10.52 -17.68
N LEU A 67 -18.02 9.69 -16.70
CA LEU A 67 -17.81 8.24 -16.78
C LEU A 67 -18.96 7.61 -17.57
N ARG A 68 -18.66 6.96 -18.70
CA ARG A 68 -19.62 6.16 -19.47
C ARG A 68 -19.30 4.67 -19.41
N TYR A 69 -20.34 3.86 -19.27
CA TYR A 69 -20.25 2.40 -19.39
C TYR A 69 -20.18 1.98 -20.87
N GLY A 70 -19.30 1.03 -21.20
CA GLY A 70 -19.31 0.33 -22.50
C GLY A 70 -19.04 1.20 -23.74
N HIS A 71 -17.92 1.91 -23.80
CA HIS A 71 -17.52 2.62 -25.03
C HIS A 71 -17.16 1.62 -26.14
N PRO A 72 -17.56 1.83 -27.42
CA PRO A 72 -17.33 0.87 -28.51
C PRO A 72 -15.85 0.51 -28.75
N ILE A 73 -14.92 1.39 -28.36
CA ILE A 73 -13.47 1.16 -28.45
C ILE A 73 -12.94 0.25 -27.32
N ASN A 74 -13.62 0.20 -26.17
CA ASN A 74 -13.20 -0.55 -24.98
C ASN A 74 -14.43 -1.20 -24.32
N ALA A 75 -15.17 -1.99 -25.09
CA ALA A 75 -16.45 -2.55 -24.68
C ALA A 75 -16.35 -3.50 -23.47
N ASP A 76 -15.16 -4.04 -23.21
CA ASP A 76 -14.82 -4.91 -22.08
C ASP A 76 -14.49 -4.15 -20.77
N LYS A 77 -14.29 -2.83 -20.84
CA LYS A 77 -13.97 -2.02 -19.65
C LYS A 77 -15.22 -1.54 -18.93
N ARG A 78 -15.21 -1.66 -17.60
CA ARG A 78 -16.35 -1.26 -16.73
C ARG A 78 -16.75 0.21 -16.92
N HIS A 79 -15.81 1.14 -17.01
CA HIS A 79 -16.11 2.56 -17.23
C HIS A 79 -14.99 3.22 -18.05
N VAL A 80 -15.38 4.14 -18.95
CA VAL A 80 -14.47 4.96 -19.76
C VAL A 80 -14.76 6.43 -19.47
N MET A 81 -13.71 7.22 -19.22
CA MET A 81 -13.82 8.66 -19.03
C MET A 81 -13.84 9.35 -20.40
N ILE A 82 -14.91 10.09 -20.69
CA ILE A 82 -15.07 10.83 -21.94
C ILE A 82 -15.23 12.33 -21.68
N PRO A 83 -14.76 13.20 -22.58
CA PRO A 83 -14.99 14.64 -22.45
C PRO A 83 -16.50 14.93 -22.45
N LYS A 84 -16.93 15.77 -21.51
CA LYS A 84 -18.31 16.28 -21.48
C LYS A 84 -18.48 17.40 -22.51
N GLU A 85 -19.62 17.43 -23.21
CA GLU A 85 -20.08 18.55 -24.04
C GLU A 85 -19.00 19.22 -24.91
N ASN A 86 -18.53 18.54 -25.97
CA ASN A 86 -17.46 19.00 -26.88
C ASN A 86 -16.11 19.29 -26.19
N GLY A 87 -15.90 18.81 -24.97
CA GLY A 87 -14.61 18.90 -24.29
C GLY A 87 -13.48 18.25 -25.07
N SER A 88 -12.26 18.74 -24.88
CA SER A 88 -11.05 18.13 -25.43
C SER A 88 -10.66 16.87 -24.66
N TRP A 89 -9.94 15.95 -25.28
CA TRP A 89 -9.28 14.85 -24.55
C TRP A 89 -8.18 15.39 -23.64
N LEU A 90 -7.96 14.76 -22.48
CA LEU A 90 -6.82 15.11 -21.62
C LEU A 90 -5.54 14.80 -22.38
N CYS A 91 -4.63 15.77 -22.45
CA CYS A 91 -3.28 15.46 -22.88
C CYS A 91 -2.56 14.73 -21.74
N LEU A 92 -1.56 13.91 -22.09
CA LEU A 92 -0.80 13.10 -21.13
C LEU A 92 -0.22 13.97 -20.01
N ILE A 93 0.23 15.18 -20.33
CA ILE A 93 0.85 16.14 -19.38
C ILE A 93 -0.14 16.54 -18.27
N ASP A 94 -1.39 16.83 -18.62
CA ASP A 94 -2.41 17.23 -17.63
C ASP A 94 -2.78 16.06 -16.70
N LEU A 95 -2.84 14.85 -17.26
CA LEU A 95 -3.07 13.63 -16.48
C LEU A 95 -1.91 13.37 -15.50
N GLU A 96 -0.67 13.46 -15.98
CA GLU A 96 0.51 13.30 -15.15
C GLU A 96 0.55 14.35 -14.03
N HIS A 97 0.24 15.60 -14.34
CA HIS A 97 0.17 16.66 -13.35
C HIS A 97 -0.87 16.36 -12.26
N ALA A 98 -2.09 15.96 -12.65
CA ALA A 98 -3.15 15.61 -11.70
C ALA A 98 -2.76 14.44 -10.78
N LEU A 99 -2.12 13.39 -11.34
CA LEU A 99 -1.61 12.26 -10.55
C LEU A 99 -0.53 12.70 -9.56
N ARG A 100 0.42 13.54 -9.99
CA ARG A 100 1.48 14.08 -9.11
C ARG A 100 0.89 14.95 -7.99
N VAL A 101 -0.09 15.80 -8.28
CA VAL A 101 -0.82 16.61 -7.27
C VAL A 101 -1.54 15.71 -6.26
N ALA A 102 -2.10 14.59 -6.71
CA ALA A 102 -2.69 13.57 -5.83
C ALA A 102 -1.65 12.73 -5.06
N GLY A 103 -0.35 12.98 -5.26
CA GLY A 103 0.75 12.22 -4.64
C GLY A 103 0.91 10.80 -5.19
N ILE A 104 0.41 10.55 -6.40
CA ILE A 104 0.50 9.26 -7.09
C ILE A 104 1.74 9.27 -7.97
N ARG A 105 2.63 8.30 -7.74
CA ARG A 105 3.86 8.13 -8.53
C ARG A 105 3.57 7.43 -9.85
N ILE A 106 4.25 7.87 -10.90
CA ILE A 106 4.09 7.33 -12.25
C ILE A 106 5.27 6.40 -12.54
N LYS A 107 4.98 5.20 -13.04
CA LYS A 107 6.03 4.18 -13.29
C LYS A 107 6.90 4.62 -14.47
N GLY A 108 8.22 4.66 -14.27
CA GLY A 108 9.18 5.03 -15.32
C GLY A 108 9.69 6.47 -15.25
N GLU A 109 9.23 7.26 -14.27
CA GLU A 109 9.97 8.43 -13.75
C GLU A 109 11.24 8.01 -13.00
#